data_AF-A0A4U0WED3-F1
#
_entry.id   AF-A0A4U0WED3-F1
#
_cell.length_a   1.000
_cell.length_b   1.000
_cell.length_c   1.000
_cell.angle_alpha   90.00
_cell.angle_beta   90.00
_cell.angle_gamma   90.00
#
_symmetry.space_group_name_H-M   'P 1'
#
loop_
_entity.id
_entity.type
_entity.pdbx_description
1 polymer ?
#
loop_
_entity_poly.entity_id
_entity_poly.type
_entity_poly.pdbx_seq_one_letter_code
_entity_poly.pdbx_strand_id
1 'polypeptide(L)'
;MPPPPPSRKAVRNSQWKHMHLDDILSMPDSWEYPFFAAWDSAFHCIPIAQIDPELAKKQLDLFTREWYMHPNGQLPAYEWNFGDVNPPVHAWATFRTFKIERKMYGREDLDFLERVFQKLLMNFTWWCNRKDAEGKNVFEGGFLGLDNIGLFNRSDPLPTGGTLEQADATGWMAFYALSMLNIALELAKHRRIYEDIASKFFEHFILISDAMQYRKGTDAKSLWNDEDGFYYDAISWGGSWSHQMPVRSLVGLIPMYATLTLEPQVINRFPAFKKRLE
;
A
#
# COMPACT_ATOMS: atom_id res chain seq x y z
N MET A 1 32.98 -13.93 -26.46
CA MET A 1 31.54 -14.17 -26.68
C MET A 1 31.01 -13.09 -27.62
N PRO A 2 30.09 -13.39 -28.55
CA PRO A 2 29.49 -12.36 -29.40
C PRO A 2 28.75 -11.32 -28.54
N PRO A 3 28.73 -10.04 -28.94
CA PRO A 3 27.97 -9.02 -28.23
C PRO A 3 26.48 -9.38 -28.25
N PRO A 4 25.74 -9.11 -27.17
CA PRO A 4 24.31 -9.35 -27.15
C PRO A 4 23.57 -8.55 -28.25
N PRO A 5 22.43 -9.05 -28.76
CA PRO A 5 21.64 -8.36 -29.78
C PRO A 5 21.30 -6.91 -29.40
N PRO A 6 21.25 -5.96 -30.34
CA PRO A 6 20.90 -4.56 -30.05
C PRO A 6 19.56 -4.38 -29.31
N SER A 7 18.59 -5.28 -29.54
CA SER A 7 17.30 -5.31 -28.84
C SER A 7 17.42 -5.51 -27.33
N ARG A 8 18.55 -6.04 -26.82
CA ARG A 8 18.82 -6.13 -25.37
C ARG A 8 18.93 -4.77 -24.67
N LYS A 9 19.01 -3.66 -25.40
CA LYS A 9 18.97 -2.32 -24.81
C LYS A 9 17.56 -1.88 -24.40
N ALA A 10 16.51 -2.53 -24.95
CA ALA A 10 15.11 -2.23 -24.70
C ALA A 10 14.41 -3.36 -23.93
N VAL A 11 15.10 -3.94 -22.93
CA VAL A 11 14.53 -5.01 -22.10
C VAL A 11 13.65 -4.37 -21.01
N ARG A 12 12.50 -4.99 -20.74
CA ARG A 12 11.62 -4.64 -19.62
C ARG A 12 12.42 -4.54 -18.31
N ASN A 13 11.93 -3.76 -17.35
CA ASN A 13 12.55 -3.64 -16.04
C ASN A 13 14.00 -3.13 -16.05
N SER A 14 14.43 -2.39 -17.09
CA SER A 14 15.81 -1.86 -17.20
C SER A 14 16.25 -0.94 -16.05
N GLN A 15 15.30 -0.42 -15.27
CA GLN A 15 15.55 0.39 -14.07
C GLN A 15 15.88 -0.45 -12.82
N TRP A 16 15.63 -1.75 -12.85
CA TRP A 16 15.78 -2.68 -11.72
C TRP A 16 17.08 -3.49 -11.79
N LYS A 17 18.20 -2.86 -12.14
CA LYS A 17 19.50 -3.54 -12.35
C LYS A 17 20.09 -4.20 -11.10
N HIS A 18 19.63 -3.79 -9.92
CA HIS A 18 20.05 -4.32 -8.63
C HIS A 18 19.34 -5.63 -8.27
N MET A 19 18.26 -5.97 -8.99
CA MET A 19 17.40 -7.07 -8.60
C MET A 19 18.10 -8.42 -8.80
N HIS A 20 18.04 -9.27 -7.78
CA HIS A 20 18.56 -10.62 -7.78
C HIS A 20 17.56 -11.56 -7.11
N LEU A 21 16.97 -12.48 -7.88
CA LEU A 21 15.91 -13.38 -7.39
C LEU A 21 16.43 -14.82 -7.48
N ASP A 22 16.64 -15.47 -6.33
CA ASP A 22 17.09 -16.88 -6.22
C ASP A 22 16.34 -17.64 -5.10
N ASP A 23 15.20 -17.10 -4.67
CA ASP A 23 14.37 -17.68 -3.61
C ASP A 23 13.12 -18.37 -4.17
N ILE A 24 12.60 -19.33 -3.39
CA ILE A 24 11.32 -19.98 -3.68
C ILE A 24 10.18 -19.06 -3.23
N LEU A 25 9.34 -18.67 -4.18
CA LEU A 25 8.19 -17.80 -3.95
C LEU A 25 6.88 -18.55 -4.16
N SER A 26 5.84 -18.19 -3.40
CA SER A 26 4.48 -18.62 -3.65
C SER A 26 3.92 -17.89 -4.88
N MET A 27 3.47 -18.64 -5.88
CA MET A 27 2.91 -18.11 -7.12
C MET A 27 1.37 -18.07 -7.06
N PRO A 28 0.70 -17.11 -7.72
CA PRO A 28 -0.76 -17.07 -7.82
C PRO A 28 -1.34 -18.28 -8.53
N ASP A 29 -0.72 -18.72 -9.64
CA ASP A 29 -1.12 -19.90 -10.38
C ASP A 29 0.08 -20.57 -11.05
N SER A 30 0.04 -21.90 -11.17
CA SER A 30 1.15 -22.67 -11.77
C SER A 30 1.19 -22.62 -13.30
N TRP A 31 0.11 -22.19 -13.95
CA TRP A 31 -0.07 -22.23 -15.40
C TRP A 31 -0.30 -20.85 -16.02
N GLU A 32 -1.30 -20.11 -15.53
CA GLU A 32 -1.70 -18.80 -16.07
C GLU A 32 -0.82 -17.66 -15.54
N TYR A 33 -0.43 -17.73 -14.26
CA TYR A 33 0.38 -16.71 -13.59
C TYR A 33 1.65 -17.31 -12.93
N PRO A 34 2.55 -17.97 -13.70
CA PRO A 34 3.74 -18.65 -13.17
C PRO A 34 4.88 -17.67 -12.85
N PHE A 35 4.54 -16.58 -12.18
CA PHE A 35 5.41 -15.49 -11.76
C PHE A 35 4.92 -14.92 -10.44
N PHE A 36 5.78 -14.24 -9.69
CA PHE A 36 5.31 -13.58 -8.49
C PHE A 36 4.50 -12.33 -8.85
N ALA A 37 3.53 -12.04 -7.98
CA ALA A 37 2.94 -10.72 -7.82
C ALA A 37 2.98 -10.39 -6.33
N ALA A 38 3.54 -9.23 -5.99
CA ALA A 38 3.84 -8.89 -4.60
C ALA A 38 2.56 -8.76 -3.76
N TRP A 39 1.50 -8.17 -4.31
CA TRP A 39 0.25 -8.04 -3.57
C TRP A 39 -0.44 -9.41 -3.36
N ASP A 40 -0.49 -10.30 -4.36
CA ASP A 40 -0.97 -11.67 -4.19
C ASP A 40 -0.20 -12.41 -3.10
N SER A 41 1.13 -12.29 -3.11
CA SER A 41 2.00 -12.94 -2.12
C SER A 41 1.62 -12.54 -0.68
N ALA A 42 1.26 -11.26 -0.46
CA ALA A 42 0.79 -10.79 0.83
C ALA A 42 -0.52 -11.47 1.25
N PHE A 43 -1.45 -11.72 0.32
CA PHE A 43 -2.67 -12.50 0.59
C PHE A 43 -2.38 -13.97 0.84
N HIS A 44 -1.49 -14.60 0.06
CA HIS A 44 -1.09 -16.01 0.24
C HIS A 44 -0.49 -16.26 1.62
N CYS A 45 0.24 -15.29 2.17
CA CYS A 45 0.87 -15.41 3.48
C CYS A 45 -0.15 -15.61 4.61
N ILE A 46 -1.41 -15.16 4.46
CA ILE A 46 -2.43 -15.33 5.49
C ILE A 46 -2.79 -16.80 5.72
N PRO A 47 -3.25 -17.58 4.72
CA PRO A 47 -3.47 -19.01 4.89
C PRO A 47 -2.18 -19.78 5.13
N ILE A 48 -1.05 -19.42 4.49
CA ILE A 48 0.24 -20.08 4.75
C ILE A 48 0.61 -19.96 6.23
N ALA A 49 0.44 -18.78 6.84
CA ALA A 49 0.76 -18.57 8.25
C ALA A 49 -0.07 -19.45 9.21
N GLN A 50 -1.24 -19.94 8.80
CA GLN A 50 -2.02 -20.87 9.61
C GLN A 50 -1.43 -22.29 9.67
N ILE A 51 -0.46 -22.58 8.80
CA ILE A 51 0.22 -23.87 8.67
C ILE A 51 1.70 -23.73 9.04
N ASP A 52 2.37 -22.77 8.41
CA ASP A 52 3.80 -22.46 8.56
C ASP A 52 4.02 -20.93 8.59
N PRO A 53 3.98 -20.31 9.79
CA PRO A 53 4.29 -18.89 9.93
C PRO A 53 5.71 -18.53 9.50
N GLU A 54 6.67 -19.45 9.59
CA GLU A 54 8.06 -19.15 9.24
C GLU A 54 8.19 -18.95 7.73
N LEU A 55 7.53 -19.80 6.94
CA LEU A 55 7.45 -19.62 5.50
C LEU A 55 6.73 -18.32 5.13
N ALA A 56 5.59 -18.01 5.77
CA ALA A 56 4.85 -16.77 5.52
C ALA A 56 5.69 -15.52 5.84
N LYS A 57 6.38 -15.51 6.98
CA LYS A 57 7.31 -14.43 7.35
C LYS A 57 8.42 -14.29 6.31
N LYS A 58 9.03 -15.41 5.88
CA LYS A 58 10.07 -15.40 4.83
C LYS A 58 9.53 -14.79 3.53
N GLN A 59 8.36 -15.18 3.05
CA GLN A 59 7.76 -14.62 1.81
C GLN A 59 7.60 -13.09 1.89
N LEU A 60 7.11 -12.57 3.01
CA LEU A 60 6.94 -11.12 3.21
C LEU A 60 8.27 -10.38 3.35
N ASP A 61 9.24 -10.98 4.05
CA ASP A 61 10.58 -10.42 4.23
C ASP A 61 11.31 -10.29 2.89
N LEU A 62 11.20 -11.30 2.00
CA LEU A 62 11.89 -11.33 0.70
C LEU A 62 11.65 -10.08 -0.14
N PHE A 63 10.40 -9.66 -0.31
CA PHE A 63 10.06 -8.47 -1.12
C PHE A 63 10.63 -7.16 -0.56
N THR A 64 11.02 -7.16 0.72
CA THR A 64 11.59 -5.99 1.40
C THR A 64 13.13 -5.98 1.47
N ARG A 65 13.78 -7.04 0.99
CA ARG A 65 15.25 -7.14 0.98
C ARG A 65 15.89 -6.19 -0.02
N GLU A 66 17.14 -5.84 0.24
CA GLU A 66 17.92 -4.86 -0.53
C GLU A 66 18.13 -5.25 -2.01
N TRP A 67 18.00 -6.53 -2.33
CA TRP A 67 18.10 -7.08 -3.68
C TRP A 67 16.76 -7.40 -4.33
N TYR A 68 15.63 -7.14 -3.64
CA TYR A 68 14.27 -7.20 -4.19
C TYR A 68 13.64 -5.81 -4.30
N MET A 69 13.68 -5.04 -3.21
CA MET A 69 13.14 -3.69 -3.13
C MET A 69 14.03 -2.71 -3.90
N HIS A 70 13.42 -1.84 -4.69
CA HIS A 70 14.16 -0.78 -5.36
C HIS A 70 14.79 0.17 -4.34
N PRO A 71 16.00 0.70 -4.57
CA PRO A 71 16.66 1.67 -3.67
C PRO A 71 15.86 2.94 -3.33
N ASN A 72 14.74 3.20 -4.01
CA ASN A 72 13.85 4.32 -3.74
C ASN A 72 12.69 3.95 -2.80
N GLY A 73 12.63 2.70 -2.32
CA GLY A 73 11.55 2.15 -1.47
C GLY A 73 10.45 1.39 -2.22
N GLN A 74 10.44 1.36 -3.54
CA GLN A 74 9.41 0.65 -4.31
C GLN A 74 9.52 -0.87 -4.15
N LEU A 75 8.42 -1.52 -3.81
CA LEU A 75 8.30 -2.99 -3.90
C LEU A 75 8.08 -3.39 -5.35
N PRO A 76 8.70 -4.48 -5.83
CA PRO A 76 8.50 -4.92 -7.20
C PRO A 76 7.09 -5.45 -7.38
N ALA A 77 6.36 -4.96 -8.40
CA ALA A 77 4.99 -5.40 -8.61
C ALA A 77 4.93 -6.87 -9.06
N TYR A 78 5.42 -7.18 -10.26
CA TYR A 78 5.41 -8.53 -10.83
C TYR A 78 6.40 -8.67 -11.99
N GLU A 79 6.71 -9.90 -12.43
CA GLU A 79 7.87 -10.18 -13.29
C GLU A 79 7.92 -9.48 -14.65
N TRP A 80 6.78 -9.10 -15.24
CA TRP A 80 6.76 -8.37 -16.51
C TRP A 80 6.86 -6.86 -16.36
N ASN A 81 6.58 -6.30 -15.18
CA ASN A 81 6.76 -4.88 -14.88
C ASN A 81 6.99 -4.68 -13.38
N PHE A 82 8.24 -4.73 -12.93
CA PHE A 82 8.57 -4.49 -11.52
C PHE A 82 8.22 -3.08 -11.08
N GLY A 83 8.25 -2.12 -12.00
CA GLY A 83 7.96 -0.71 -11.75
C GLY A 83 6.48 -0.37 -11.65
N ASP A 84 5.57 -1.32 -11.86
CA ASP A 84 4.14 -1.08 -11.67
C ASP A 84 3.78 -0.87 -10.20
N VAL A 85 2.52 -0.52 -9.98
CA VAL A 85 1.96 -0.23 -8.67
C VAL A 85 0.94 -1.30 -8.33
N ASN A 86 1.09 -1.91 -7.17
CA ASN A 86 0.11 -2.84 -6.62
C ASN A 86 -0.47 -2.30 -5.32
N PRO A 87 -1.61 -2.82 -4.84
CA PRO A 87 -2.14 -2.45 -3.54
C PRO A 87 -1.09 -2.66 -2.42
N PRO A 88 -0.86 -1.67 -1.55
CA PRO A 88 0.14 -1.71 -0.49
C PRO A 88 -0.33 -2.52 0.74
N VAL A 89 -0.72 -3.77 0.51
CA VAL A 89 -1.26 -4.68 1.54
C VAL A 89 -0.18 -5.40 2.37
N HIS A 90 1.10 -5.17 2.06
CA HIS A 90 2.24 -5.83 2.72
C HIS A 90 2.30 -5.58 4.24
N ALA A 91 2.04 -4.36 4.71
CA ALA A 91 2.00 -4.05 6.15
C ALA A 91 0.91 -4.84 6.87
N TRP A 92 -0.28 -4.90 6.27
CA TRP A 92 -1.39 -5.66 6.80
C TRP A 92 -1.03 -7.15 6.90
N ALA A 93 -0.50 -7.74 5.83
CA ALA A 93 -0.11 -9.15 5.82
C ALA A 93 0.98 -9.47 6.84
N THR A 94 1.96 -8.58 6.99
CA THR A 94 3.02 -8.65 8.02
C THR A 94 2.42 -8.70 9.41
N PHE A 95 1.54 -7.75 9.74
CA PHE A 95 0.95 -7.70 11.08
C PHE A 95 -0.02 -8.85 11.34
N ARG A 96 -0.76 -9.31 10.32
CA ARG A 96 -1.64 -10.48 10.44
C ARG A 96 -0.83 -11.75 10.66
N THR A 97 0.25 -11.96 9.92
CA THR A 97 1.16 -13.13 10.08
C THR A 97 1.74 -13.17 11.50
N PHE A 98 2.25 -12.03 11.98
CA PHE A 98 2.74 -11.89 13.36
C PHE A 98 1.67 -12.26 14.41
N LYS A 99 0.43 -11.78 14.24
CA LYS A 99 -0.68 -12.12 15.16
C LYS A 99 -1.13 -13.58 15.07
N ILE A 100 -1.07 -14.19 13.89
CA ILE A 100 -1.39 -15.61 13.70
C ILE A 100 -0.38 -16.47 14.45
N GLU A 101 0.92 -16.20 14.33
CA GLU A 101 1.97 -16.90 15.07
C GLU A 101 1.80 -16.76 16.59
N ARG A 102 1.54 -15.53 17.07
CA ARG A 102 1.20 -15.26 18.48
C ARG A 102 0.04 -16.13 18.95
N LYS A 103 -1.03 -16.23 18.17
CA LYS A 103 -2.21 -17.02 18.53
C LYS A 103 -1.93 -18.52 18.54
N MET A 104 -1.15 -19.03 17.57
CA MET A 104 -0.89 -20.46 17.42
C MET A 104 0.12 -20.99 18.43
N TYR A 105 1.17 -20.22 18.71
CA TYR A 105 2.34 -20.69 19.45
C TYR A 105 2.67 -19.87 20.69
N GLY A 106 1.95 -18.78 20.97
CA GLY A 106 2.22 -17.91 22.11
C GLY A 106 3.55 -17.15 22.03
N ARG A 107 4.16 -17.08 20.84
CA ARG A 107 5.45 -16.41 20.60
C ARG A 107 5.30 -15.22 19.66
N GLU A 108 6.21 -14.27 19.78
CA GLU A 108 6.19 -13.01 19.03
C GLU A 108 7.56 -12.78 18.41
N ASP A 109 7.62 -12.76 17.08
CA ASP A 109 8.85 -12.44 16.34
C ASP A 109 8.95 -10.93 16.12
N LEU A 110 9.46 -10.22 17.13
CA LEU A 110 9.63 -8.77 17.08
C LEU A 110 10.69 -8.35 16.05
N ASP A 111 11.73 -9.16 15.84
CA ASP A 111 12.79 -8.86 14.88
C ASP A 111 12.26 -8.89 13.45
N PHE A 112 11.40 -9.86 13.11
CA PHE A 112 10.66 -9.88 11.84
C PHE A 112 9.80 -8.63 11.69
N LEU A 113 8.97 -8.33 12.70
CA LEU A 113 8.03 -7.22 12.64
C LEU A 113 8.75 -5.88 12.46
N GLU A 114 9.81 -5.64 13.24
CA GLU A 114 10.62 -4.44 13.21
C GLU A 114 11.40 -4.29 11.89
N ARG A 115 12.01 -5.38 11.41
CA ARG A 115 12.75 -5.39 10.13
C ARG A 115 11.85 -5.02 8.96
N VAL A 116 10.69 -5.67 8.83
CA VAL A 116 9.75 -5.39 7.74
C VAL A 116 9.15 -3.99 7.90
N PHE A 117 8.80 -3.56 9.11
CA PHE A 117 8.29 -2.21 9.38
C PHE A 117 9.26 -1.11 8.89
N GLN A 118 10.56 -1.25 9.17
CA GLN A 118 11.56 -0.27 8.72
C GLN A 118 11.65 -0.16 7.20
N LYS A 119 11.53 -1.28 6.47
CA LYS A 119 11.52 -1.26 5.00
C LYS A 119 10.22 -0.68 4.45
N LEU A 120 9.09 -0.99 5.11
CA LEU A 120 7.80 -0.43 4.75
C LEU A 120 7.71 1.07 5.02
N LEU A 121 8.50 1.64 5.95
CA LEU A 121 8.65 3.10 6.07
C LEU A 121 9.22 3.75 4.81
N MET A 122 10.23 3.13 4.19
CA MET A 122 10.79 3.59 2.92
C MET A 122 9.74 3.48 1.80
N ASN A 123 9.01 2.37 1.77
CA ASN A 123 7.94 2.17 0.80
C ASN A 123 6.78 3.16 0.97
N PHE A 124 6.34 3.42 2.20
CA PHE A 124 5.32 4.43 2.50
C PHE A 124 5.75 5.82 2.02
N THR A 125 7.02 6.18 2.26
CA THR A 125 7.60 7.44 1.79
C THR A 125 7.66 7.51 0.26
N TRP A 126 7.98 6.40 -0.41
CA TRP A 126 7.91 6.31 -1.86
C TRP A 126 6.50 6.59 -2.39
N TRP A 127 5.47 6.01 -1.75
CA TRP A 127 4.07 6.27 -2.09
C TRP A 127 3.72 7.75 -1.96
N CYS A 128 4.00 8.38 -0.81
CA CYS A 128 3.74 9.82 -0.60
C CYS A 128 4.43 10.69 -1.66
N ASN A 129 5.66 10.37 -2.06
CA ASN A 129 6.42 11.21 -2.98
C ASN A 129 6.09 10.99 -4.46
N ARG A 130 5.69 9.78 -4.84
CA ARG A 130 5.53 9.40 -6.26
C ARG A 130 4.09 9.26 -6.70
N LYS A 131 3.17 9.10 -5.75
CA LYS A 131 1.76 8.83 -6.00
C LYS A 131 0.85 9.91 -5.41
N ASP A 132 1.41 10.89 -4.71
CA ASP A 132 0.77 12.16 -4.34
C ASP A 132 1.68 13.32 -4.77
N ALA A 133 1.93 13.44 -6.08
CA ALA A 133 2.94 14.35 -6.62
C ALA A 133 2.67 15.83 -6.30
N GLU A 134 1.40 16.19 -6.05
CA GLU A 134 0.98 17.54 -5.70
C GLU A 134 0.85 17.78 -4.18
N GLY A 135 1.11 16.77 -3.34
CA GLY A 135 1.05 16.86 -1.88
C GLY A 135 -0.37 17.13 -1.35
N LYS A 136 -1.38 16.67 -2.07
CA LYS A 136 -2.80 16.87 -1.75
C LYS A 136 -3.37 15.75 -0.88
N ASN A 137 -2.59 14.70 -0.61
CA ASN A 137 -3.03 13.45 0.03
C ASN A 137 -4.12 12.70 -0.76
N VAL A 138 -4.19 12.95 -2.08
CA VAL A 138 -5.00 12.19 -3.03
C VAL A 138 -4.03 11.40 -3.88
N PHE A 139 -4.14 10.07 -3.79
CA PHE A 139 -3.17 9.19 -4.43
C PHE A 139 -3.67 8.76 -5.81
N GLU A 140 -2.73 8.58 -6.73
CA GLU A 140 -3.04 8.28 -8.12
C GLU A 140 -2.00 7.40 -8.81
N GLY A 141 -2.43 6.78 -9.90
CA GLY A 141 -1.59 6.24 -10.95
C GLY A 141 -1.15 4.81 -10.69
N GLY A 142 -1.36 3.98 -11.72
CA GLY A 142 -0.92 2.60 -11.76
C GLY A 142 -2.08 1.61 -11.73
N PHE A 143 -1.68 0.34 -11.80
CA PHE A 143 -2.55 -0.79 -12.04
C PHE A 143 -3.43 -1.19 -10.84
N LEU A 144 -2.89 -1.11 -9.62
CA LEU A 144 -3.56 -1.46 -8.35
C LEU A 144 -4.29 -2.82 -8.35
N GLY A 145 -3.90 -3.75 -9.22
CA GLY A 145 -4.40 -5.13 -9.24
C GLY A 145 -5.81 -5.30 -9.81
N LEU A 146 -6.38 -4.28 -10.48
CA LEU A 146 -7.76 -4.28 -10.95
C LEU A 146 -7.86 -3.87 -12.43
N ASP A 147 -7.39 -4.76 -13.32
CA ASP A 147 -7.10 -4.53 -14.75
C ASP A 147 -8.19 -3.84 -15.58
N ASN A 148 -9.46 -4.05 -15.27
CA ASN A 148 -10.60 -3.59 -16.09
C ASN A 148 -11.73 -2.99 -15.24
N ILE A 149 -11.42 -2.54 -14.02
CA ILE A 149 -12.46 -2.04 -13.11
C ILE A 149 -12.86 -0.59 -13.37
N GLY A 150 -11.99 0.16 -14.06
CA GLY A 150 -12.19 1.57 -14.40
C GLY A 150 -12.58 1.77 -15.86
N LEU A 151 -13.06 2.98 -16.19
CA LEU A 151 -13.43 3.37 -17.55
C LEU A 151 -12.22 3.66 -18.46
N PHE A 152 -11.06 3.93 -17.86
CA PHE A 152 -9.82 4.28 -18.55
C PHE A 152 -8.68 3.35 -18.14
N ASN A 153 -7.72 3.15 -19.04
CA ASN A 153 -6.44 2.61 -18.65
C ASN A 153 -5.74 3.61 -17.71
N ARG A 154 -5.57 3.20 -16.46
CA ARG A 154 -5.05 4.01 -15.34
C ARG A 154 -3.55 4.31 -15.46
N SER A 155 -2.88 3.64 -16.38
CA SER A 155 -1.45 3.81 -16.66
C SER A 155 -1.18 4.77 -17.83
N ASP A 156 -2.22 5.15 -18.58
CA ASP A 156 -2.10 6.02 -19.75
C ASP A 156 -2.66 7.43 -19.46
N PRO A 157 -2.15 8.48 -20.15
CA PRO A 157 -2.75 9.80 -20.09
C PRO A 157 -4.22 9.79 -20.54
N LEU A 158 -5.07 10.55 -19.85
CA LEU A 158 -6.47 10.67 -20.22
C LEU A 158 -6.62 11.32 -21.61
N PRO A 159 -7.50 10.82 -22.50
CA PRO A 159 -7.70 11.37 -23.83
C PRO A 159 -8.11 12.86 -23.85
N THR A 160 -8.75 13.32 -22.77
CA THR A 160 -9.23 14.70 -22.58
C THR A 160 -8.27 15.59 -21.81
N GLY A 161 -7.07 15.10 -21.49
CA GLY A 161 -6.22 15.70 -20.48
C GLY A 161 -6.86 15.67 -19.08
N GLY A 162 -6.21 16.32 -18.13
CA GLY A 162 -6.55 16.22 -16.70
C GLY A 162 -5.90 15.01 -16.03
N THR A 163 -6.14 14.91 -14.73
CA THR A 163 -5.56 13.90 -13.85
C THR A 163 -6.66 13.04 -13.26
N LEU A 164 -6.46 11.72 -13.28
CA LEU A 164 -7.39 10.76 -12.68
C LEU A 164 -7.10 10.62 -11.18
N GLU A 165 -7.99 11.16 -10.37
CA GLU A 165 -7.95 11.03 -8.92
C GLU A 165 -8.70 9.76 -8.52
N GLN A 166 -7.98 8.84 -7.87
CA GLN A 166 -8.42 7.47 -7.66
C GLN A 166 -8.86 7.25 -6.22
N ALA A 167 -10.13 6.87 -6.03
CA ALA A 167 -10.67 6.59 -4.70
C ALA A 167 -10.02 5.36 -4.07
N ASP A 168 -9.70 4.33 -4.86
CA ASP A 168 -9.04 3.13 -4.36
C ASP A 168 -7.58 3.35 -3.99
N ALA A 169 -6.79 4.03 -4.81
CA ALA A 169 -5.41 4.37 -4.49
C ALA A 169 -5.32 5.11 -3.14
N THR A 170 -6.22 6.08 -2.96
CA THR A 170 -6.31 6.90 -1.75
C THR A 170 -6.79 6.06 -0.55
N GLY A 171 -7.82 5.23 -0.73
CA GLY A 171 -8.31 4.30 0.29
C GLY A 171 -7.26 3.27 0.72
N TRP A 172 -6.47 2.74 -0.22
CA TRP A 172 -5.35 1.84 0.06
C TRP A 172 -4.26 2.51 0.90
N MET A 173 -3.96 3.78 0.65
CA MET A 173 -2.99 4.53 1.44
C MET A 173 -3.53 4.85 2.85
N ALA A 174 -4.83 5.12 2.99
CA ALA A 174 -5.46 5.20 4.30
C ALA A 174 -5.33 3.88 5.07
N PHE A 175 -5.60 2.75 4.40
CA PHE A 175 -5.45 1.41 4.97
C PHE A 175 -4.00 1.08 5.34
N TYR A 176 -3.04 1.49 4.50
CA TYR A 176 -1.61 1.33 4.77
C TYR A 176 -1.17 2.16 5.98
N ALA A 177 -1.61 3.43 6.09
CA ALA A 177 -1.34 4.27 7.24
C ALA A 177 -1.85 3.62 8.55
N LEU A 178 -3.08 3.10 8.56
CA LEU A 178 -3.62 2.39 9.72
C LEU A 178 -2.89 1.07 10.02
N SER A 179 -2.45 0.35 9.00
CA SER A 179 -1.65 -0.87 9.17
C SER A 179 -0.30 -0.56 9.81
N MET A 180 0.37 0.52 9.38
CA MET A 180 1.63 0.97 9.96
C MET A 180 1.45 1.53 11.37
N LEU A 181 0.36 2.26 11.64
CA LEU A 181 -0.04 2.69 12.98
C LEU A 181 -0.17 1.49 13.93
N ASN A 182 -0.85 0.43 13.49
CA ASN A 182 -1.01 -0.80 14.25
C ASN A 182 0.34 -1.44 14.62
N ILE A 183 1.25 -1.57 13.64
CA ILE A 183 2.58 -2.14 13.87
C ILE A 183 3.38 -1.25 14.81
N ALA A 184 3.35 0.08 14.62
CA ALA A 184 4.04 1.03 15.48
C ALA A 184 3.57 0.93 16.94
N LEU A 185 2.27 0.88 17.19
CA LEU A 185 1.71 0.70 18.55
C LEU A 185 2.07 -0.66 19.15
N GLU A 186 2.17 -1.72 18.33
CA GLU A 186 2.64 -3.03 18.78
C GLU A 186 4.12 -2.97 19.22
N LEU A 187 5.01 -2.44 18.37
CA LEU A 187 6.43 -2.28 18.68
C LEU A 187 6.66 -1.33 19.87
N ALA A 188 5.81 -0.31 20.03
CA ALA A 188 5.86 0.65 21.13
C ALA A 188 5.68 0.00 22.51
N LYS A 189 5.06 -1.19 22.59
CA LYS A 189 4.96 -1.97 23.83
C LYS A 189 6.33 -2.37 24.38
N HIS A 190 7.34 -2.49 23.50
CA HIS A 190 8.70 -2.93 23.82
C HIS A 190 9.75 -1.81 23.71
N ARG A 191 9.51 -0.83 22.84
CA ARG A 191 10.41 0.29 22.56
C ARG A 191 9.61 1.58 22.36
N ARG A 192 9.64 2.46 23.36
CA ARG A 192 8.83 3.69 23.38
C ARG A 192 9.00 4.60 22.15
N ILE A 193 10.15 4.57 21.47
CA ILE A 193 10.39 5.39 20.28
C ILE A 193 9.37 5.15 19.15
N TYR A 194 8.74 3.97 19.10
CA TYR A 194 7.68 3.69 18.13
C TYR A 194 6.35 4.40 18.44
N GLU A 195 6.17 4.96 19.64
CA GLU A 195 5.03 5.81 19.98
C GLU A 195 5.03 7.10 19.13
N ASP A 196 6.20 7.68 18.89
CA ASP A 196 6.34 8.92 18.11
C ASP A 196 5.93 8.69 16.65
N ILE A 197 6.31 7.55 16.09
CA ILE A 197 5.97 7.21 14.70
C ILE A 197 4.51 6.78 14.53
N ALA A 198 3.88 6.23 15.57
CA ALA A 198 2.44 5.95 15.57
C ALA A 198 1.64 7.23 15.32
N SER A 199 2.00 8.33 15.99
CA SER A 199 1.34 9.64 15.81
C SER A 199 1.42 10.13 14.36
N LYS A 200 2.57 9.95 13.69
CA LYS A 200 2.74 10.28 12.26
C LYS A 200 1.73 9.54 11.37
N PHE A 201 1.54 8.24 11.58
CA PHE A 201 0.62 7.46 10.76
C PHE A 201 -0.85 7.80 11.01
N PHE A 202 -1.20 8.11 12.27
CA PHE A 202 -2.51 8.63 12.59
C PHE A 202 -2.78 9.97 11.90
N GLU A 203 -1.84 10.93 11.99
CA GLU A 203 -1.95 12.22 11.31
C GLU A 203 -2.08 12.05 9.78
N HIS A 204 -1.29 11.17 9.15
CA HIS A 204 -1.44 10.85 7.73
C HIS A 204 -2.81 10.27 7.39
N PHE A 205 -3.34 9.35 8.19
CA PHE A 205 -4.68 8.80 7.96
C PHE A 205 -5.75 9.91 7.99
N ILE A 206 -5.67 10.84 8.96
CA ILE A 206 -6.61 11.96 9.05
C ILE A 206 -6.49 12.89 7.84
N LEU A 207 -5.27 13.20 7.38
CA LEU A 207 -5.05 14.01 6.18
C LEU A 207 -5.61 13.36 4.92
N ILE A 208 -5.48 12.04 4.77
CA ILE A 208 -6.04 11.29 3.65
C ILE A 208 -7.58 11.29 3.72
N SER A 209 -8.14 11.00 4.90
CA SER A 209 -9.60 11.01 5.12
C SER A 209 -10.21 12.39 4.82
N ASP A 210 -9.56 13.45 5.29
CA ASP A 210 -9.96 14.84 5.00
C ASP A 210 -9.90 15.12 3.49
N ALA A 211 -8.81 14.74 2.80
CA ALA A 211 -8.69 14.94 1.35
C ALA A 211 -9.73 14.16 0.52
N MET A 212 -10.16 12.98 1.01
CA MET A 212 -11.20 12.18 0.36
C MET A 212 -12.59 12.80 0.51
N GLN A 213 -12.85 13.49 1.62
CA GLN A 213 -14.17 14.04 1.96
C GLN A 213 -14.30 15.53 1.62
N TYR A 214 -13.26 16.32 1.85
CA TYR A 214 -13.24 17.79 1.80
C TYR A 214 -12.05 18.26 0.96
N ARG A 215 -12.31 18.75 -0.25
CA ARG A 215 -11.28 19.42 -1.04
C ARG A 215 -11.15 20.87 -0.61
N LYS A 216 -9.92 21.34 -0.38
CA LYS A 216 -9.65 22.76 -0.10
C LYS A 216 -9.99 23.61 -1.32
N GLY A 217 -10.93 24.54 -1.15
CA GLY A 217 -11.46 25.42 -2.20
C GLY A 217 -12.95 25.16 -2.40
N THR A 218 -13.77 26.20 -2.37
CA THR A 218 -15.24 26.16 -2.21
C THR A 218 -16.01 25.39 -3.28
N ASP A 219 -15.37 24.96 -4.36
CA ASP A 219 -16.05 24.44 -5.56
C ASP A 219 -15.50 23.11 -6.09
N ALA A 220 -14.48 22.50 -5.45
CA ALA A 220 -13.94 21.22 -5.90
C ALA A 220 -14.73 20.05 -5.29
N LYS A 221 -15.25 19.13 -6.11
CA LYS A 221 -16.05 18.00 -5.64
C LYS A 221 -15.16 16.95 -4.97
N SER A 222 -15.63 16.47 -3.81
CA SER A 222 -15.09 15.34 -3.05
C SER A 222 -15.03 14.05 -3.88
N LEU A 223 -14.30 13.03 -3.43
CA LEU A 223 -14.43 11.67 -4.00
C LEU A 223 -15.67 10.96 -3.43
N TRP A 224 -16.17 11.41 -2.28
CA TRP A 224 -17.45 10.98 -1.72
C TRP A 224 -18.61 11.67 -2.43
N ASN A 225 -19.66 10.90 -2.72
CA ASN A 225 -20.91 11.42 -3.25
C ASN A 225 -22.01 11.26 -2.19
N ASP A 226 -22.52 12.39 -1.69
CA ASP A 226 -23.55 12.42 -0.63
C ASP A 226 -24.92 11.91 -1.09
N GLU A 227 -25.25 12.05 -2.38
CA GLU A 227 -26.53 11.58 -2.92
C GLU A 227 -26.57 10.05 -2.99
N ASP A 228 -25.46 9.44 -3.40
CA ASP A 228 -25.32 7.99 -3.57
C ASP A 228 -24.79 7.27 -2.32
N GLY A 229 -24.17 7.99 -1.38
CA GLY A 229 -23.46 7.40 -0.25
C GLY A 229 -22.31 6.49 -0.69
N PHE A 230 -21.55 6.91 -1.71
CA PHE A 230 -20.55 6.07 -2.36
C PHE A 230 -19.32 6.88 -2.80
N TYR A 231 -18.14 6.24 -2.83
CA TYR A 231 -16.93 6.86 -3.37
C TYR A 231 -16.80 6.60 -4.88
N TYR A 232 -16.42 7.63 -5.62
CA TYR A 232 -16.17 7.56 -7.05
C TYR A 232 -14.78 8.12 -7.39
N ASP A 233 -14.15 7.55 -8.41
CA ASP A 233 -13.01 8.20 -9.07
C ASP A 233 -13.47 9.54 -9.66
N ALA A 234 -12.54 10.50 -9.80
CA ALA A 234 -12.82 11.79 -10.40
C ALA A 234 -11.72 12.19 -11.39
N ILE A 235 -12.09 12.97 -12.41
CA ILE A 235 -11.12 13.65 -13.28
C ILE A 235 -11.01 15.09 -12.83
N SER A 236 -9.79 15.57 -12.63
CA SER A 236 -9.48 16.94 -12.26
C SER A 236 -8.68 17.64 -13.35
N TRP A 237 -9.09 18.85 -13.71
CA TRP A 237 -8.36 19.73 -14.63
C TRP A 237 -7.69 20.90 -13.90
N GLY A 238 -7.61 20.83 -12.57
CA GLY A 238 -7.06 21.87 -11.72
C GLY A 238 -8.09 22.92 -11.26
N GLY A 239 -7.76 23.61 -10.17
CA GLY A 239 -8.68 24.55 -9.52
C GLY A 239 -9.92 23.84 -8.98
N SER A 240 -11.11 24.32 -9.37
CA SER A 240 -12.41 23.74 -9.01
C SER A 240 -12.97 22.76 -10.05
N TRP A 241 -12.32 22.62 -11.20
CA TRP A 241 -12.84 21.82 -12.31
C TRP A 241 -12.57 20.34 -12.05
N SER A 242 -13.59 19.65 -11.54
CA SER A 242 -13.57 18.22 -11.25
C SER A 242 -14.88 17.55 -11.67
N HIS A 243 -14.80 16.32 -12.15
CA HIS A 243 -15.96 15.52 -12.54
C HIS A 243 -15.85 14.11 -11.97
N GLN A 244 -16.77 13.76 -11.06
CA GLN A 244 -16.90 12.40 -10.55
C GLN A 244 -17.38 11.46 -11.66
N MET A 245 -16.85 10.24 -11.66
CA MET A 245 -17.22 9.18 -12.58
C MET A 245 -18.10 8.16 -11.83
N PRO A 246 -19.44 8.19 -12.01
CA PRO A 246 -20.37 7.41 -11.19
C PRO A 246 -20.41 5.92 -11.60
N VAL A 247 -19.29 5.23 -11.45
CA VAL A 247 -19.15 3.79 -11.67
C VAL A 247 -19.10 3.09 -10.32
N ARG A 248 -20.14 2.34 -10.00
CA ARG A 248 -20.20 1.56 -8.75
C ARG A 248 -19.43 0.25 -8.92
N SER A 249 -18.21 0.23 -8.40
CA SER A 249 -17.32 -0.94 -8.43
C SER A 249 -16.58 -1.11 -7.08
N LEU A 250 -15.72 -2.13 -6.96
CA LEU A 250 -14.89 -2.31 -5.75
C LEU A 250 -14.04 -1.08 -5.41
N VAL A 251 -13.73 -0.24 -6.40
CA VAL A 251 -12.97 0.99 -6.23
C VAL A 251 -13.58 1.88 -5.15
N GLY A 252 -14.90 2.08 -5.18
CA GLY A 252 -15.60 2.91 -4.21
C GLY A 252 -15.79 2.25 -2.84
N LEU A 253 -15.49 0.96 -2.71
CA LEU A 253 -15.56 0.22 -1.44
C LEU A 253 -14.20 0.14 -0.73
N ILE A 254 -13.09 0.24 -1.45
CA ILE A 254 -11.73 0.16 -0.90
C ILE A 254 -11.47 1.17 0.24
N PRO A 255 -11.94 2.43 0.17
CA PRO A 255 -11.81 3.37 1.30
C PRO A 255 -12.39 2.84 2.61
N MET A 256 -13.44 2.00 2.55
CA MET A 256 -14.07 1.41 3.72
C MET A 256 -13.22 0.34 4.41
N TYR A 257 -12.14 -0.14 3.75
CA TYR A 257 -11.21 -1.10 4.37
C TYR A 257 -10.33 -0.43 5.43
N ALA A 258 -10.13 0.89 5.34
CA ALA A 258 -9.31 1.67 6.25
C ALA A 258 -10.01 1.89 7.60
N THR A 259 -10.10 0.81 8.38
CA THR A 259 -10.67 0.81 9.72
C THR A 259 -9.67 0.28 10.75
N LEU A 260 -9.69 0.88 11.95
CA LEU A 260 -8.84 0.48 13.06
C LEU A 260 -9.59 0.59 14.38
N THR A 261 -9.58 -0.48 15.17
CA THR A 261 -10.06 -0.46 16.55
C THR A 261 -8.89 -0.22 17.51
N LEU A 262 -8.97 0.87 18.27
CA LEU A 262 -8.01 1.19 19.33
C LEU A 262 -8.66 0.92 20.69
N GLU A 263 -8.25 -0.16 21.35
CA GLU A 263 -8.77 -0.49 22.68
C GLU A 263 -8.28 0.54 23.72
N PRO A 264 -9.13 0.93 24.70
CA PRO A 264 -8.74 1.91 25.72
C PRO A 264 -7.45 1.55 26.47
N GLN A 265 -7.18 0.26 26.65
CA GLN A 265 -5.98 -0.26 27.30
C GLN A 265 -4.71 0.05 26.50
N VAL A 266 -4.78 -0.02 25.16
CA VAL A 266 -3.68 0.35 24.27
C VAL A 266 -3.46 1.86 24.31
N ILE A 267 -4.54 2.64 24.20
CA ILE A 267 -4.46 4.12 24.22
C ILE A 267 -3.88 4.63 25.54
N ASN A 268 -4.37 4.13 26.67
CA ASN A 268 -3.91 4.56 28.01
C ASN A 268 -2.45 4.17 28.30
N ARG A 269 -1.89 3.20 27.57
CA ARG A 269 -0.47 2.83 27.66
C ARG A 269 0.45 3.85 26.98
N PHE A 270 -0.07 4.62 26.02
CA PHE A 270 0.69 5.54 25.18
C PHE A 270 0.17 6.98 25.32
N PRO A 271 0.54 7.69 26.40
CA PRO A 271 -0.02 9.00 26.72
C PRO A 271 0.34 10.09 25.69
N ALA A 272 1.50 10.00 25.02
CA ALA A 272 1.86 10.97 23.98
C ALA A 272 1.00 10.77 22.73
N PHE A 273 0.79 9.51 22.33
CA PHE A 273 -0.14 9.18 21.26
C PHE A 273 -1.59 9.57 21.61
N LYS A 274 -2.05 9.26 22.84
CA LYS A 274 -3.39 9.63 23.32
C LYS A 274 -3.66 11.13 23.19
N LYS A 275 -2.70 11.98 23.55
CA LYS A 275 -2.81 13.44 23.43
C LYS A 275 -2.96 13.92 21.97
N ARG A 276 -2.52 13.14 20.99
CA ARG A 276 -2.68 13.47 19.56
C ARG A 276 -4.00 12.97 18.98
N LEU A 277 -4.55 11.92 19.59
CA LEU A 277 -5.84 11.33 19.22
C LEU A 277 -7.02 12.17 19.74
N GLU A 278 -6.88 12.75 20.94
CA GLU A 278 -7.86 13.61 21.63
C GLU A 278 -7.68 15.10 21.30
#